data_AF-A0A6A7RRG4-F1
#
_entry.id   AF-A0A6A7RRG4-F1
#
_cell.length_a   1.000
_cell.length_b   1.000
_cell.length_c   1.000
_cell.angle_alpha   90.00
_cell.angle_beta   90.00
_cell.angle_gamma   90.00
#
_symmetry.space_group_name_H-M   'P 1'
#
loop_
_entity.id
_entity.type
_entity.pdbx_description
1 polymer ?
#
loop_
_entity_poly.entity_id
_entity_poly.type
_entity_poly.pdbx_seq_one_letter_code
_entity_poly.pdbx_strand_id
1 'polypeptide(L)'
;MIARGKYGVSIWVHLLLSKFLYGQPTHRLLRDLSDHQLTLSAGTVTGGLHALAPLFEWLEEALLGQLRREKQWHADETRWRVFAETEGKVGQRRYFWVFHGPSVIHFVLDPSRSAAVPIRELSGSAGGIIICDR
;
A
#
# COMPACT_ATOMS: atom_id res chain seq x y z
N MET A 1 -15.74 -10.12 -3.27
CA MET A 1 -15.11 -11.45 -3.13
C MET A 1 -14.88 -12.02 -4.53
N ILE A 2 -13.72 -12.63 -4.80
CA ILE A 2 -13.31 -13.01 -6.17
C ILE A 2 -14.35 -13.95 -6.80
N ALA A 3 -15.01 -13.49 -7.87
CA ALA A 3 -16.05 -14.25 -8.54
C ALA A 3 -15.49 -15.58 -9.08
N ARG A 4 -16.13 -16.70 -8.71
CA ARG A 4 -15.71 -18.07 -9.08
C ARG A 4 -14.29 -18.45 -8.61
N GLY A 5 -13.78 -17.82 -7.55
CA GLY A 5 -12.49 -18.16 -6.98
C GLY A 5 -12.46 -19.59 -6.42
N LYS A 6 -11.39 -20.35 -6.72
CA LYS A 6 -11.18 -21.72 -6.20
C LYS A 6 -10.85 -21.78 -4.71
N TYR A 7 -10.46 -20.65 -4.10
CA TYR A 7 -9.97 -20.58 -2.72
C TYR A 7 -10.88 -19.74 -1.85
N GLY A 8 -11.12 -20.23 -0.63
CA GLY A 8 -11.92 -19.53 0.37
C GLY A 8 -11.25 -18.28 0.94
N VAL A 9 -12.03 -17.47 1.64
CA VAL A 9 -11.57 -16.21 2.26
C VAL A 9 -10.41 -16.42 3.23
N SER A 10 -10.39 -17.53 3.97
CA SER A 10 -9.32 -17.86 4.92
C SER A 10 -7.94 -17.93 4.27
N ILE A 11 -7.84 -18.45 3.04
CA ILE A 11 -6.58 -18.50 2.29
C ILE A 11 -6.13 -17.10 1.90
N TRP A 12 -7.04 -16.23 1.45
CA TRP A 12 -6.70 -14.85 1.11
C TRP A 12 -6.28 -14.03 2.33
N VAL A 13 -6.97 -14.19 3.46
CA VAL A 13 -6.59 -13.54 4.72
C VAL A 13 -5.19 -14.00 5.14
N HIS A 14 -4.92 -15.31 5.10
CA HIS A 14 -3.59 -15.83 5.41
C HIS A 14 -2.52 -15.27 4.46
N LEU A 15 -2.78 -15.26 3.14
CA LEU A 15 -1.84 -14.69 2.16
C LEU A 15 -1.55 -13.21 2.41
N LEU A 16 -2.56 -12.41 2.72
CA LEU A 16 -2.42 -10.98 3.00
C LEU A 16 -1.62 -10.73 4.29
N LEU A 17 -1.96 -11.41 5.38
CA LEU A 17 -1.28 -11.27 6.66
C LEU A 17 0.18 -11.75 6.57
N SER A 18 0.42 -12.95 6.01
CA SER A 18 1.76 -13.48 5.83
C SER A 18 2.64 -12.55 4.98
N LYS A 19 2.10 -12.02 3.87
CA LYS A 19 2.87 -11.16 2.98
C LYS A 19 3.11 -9.75 3.56
N PHE A 20 2.08 -9.10 4.08
CA PHE A 20 2.13 -7.68 4.41
C PHE A 20 2.34 -7.39 5.90
N LEU A 21 1.73 -8.18 6.80
CA LEU A 21 1.92 -8.01 8.24
C LEU A 21 3.21 -8.68 8.71
N TYR A 22 3.46 -9.92 8.30
CA TYR A 22 4.61 -10.71 8.75
C TYR A 22 5.83 -10.63 7.81
N GLY A 23 5.70 -9.94 6.67
CA GLY A 23 6.81 -9.72 5.74
C GLY A 23 7.36 -10.99 5.08
N GLN A 24 6.58 -12.07 5.02
CA GLN A 24 7.01 -13.33 4.44
C GLN A 24 7.13 -13.20 2.90
N PRO A 25 8.30 -13.53 2.31
CA PRO A 25 8.44 -13.55 0.87
C PRO A 25 7.45 -14.54 0.23
N THR A 26 6.73 -14.09 -0.80
CA THR A 26 5.66 -14.89 -1.44
C THR A 26 6.15 -16.28 -1.87
N HIS A 27 7.37 -16.40 -2.41
CA HIS A 27 7.93 -17.70 -2.78
C HIS A 27 8.06 -18.65 -1.58
N ARG A 28 8.46 -18.15 -0.41
CA ARG A 28 8.56 -18.98 0.81
C ARG A 28 7.17 -19.38 1.29
N LEU A 29 6.22 -18.45 1.29
CA LEU A 29 4.83 -18.73 1.65
C LEU A 29 4.21 -19.81 0.74
N LEU A 30 4.44 -19.75 -0.57
CA LEU A 30 3.95 -20.77 -1.50
C LEU A 30 4.55 -22.14 -1.22
N ARG A 31 5.84 -22.20 -0.88
CA ARG A 31 6.50 -23.46 -0.49
C ARG A 31 5.91 -24.02 0.80
N ASP A 32 5.76 -23.18 1.83
CA ASP A 32 5.20 -23.60 3.11
C ASP A 32 3.76 -24.14 2.94
N LEU A 33 2.94 -23.51 2.08
CA LEU A 33 1.60 -24.02 1.74
C LEU A 33 1.66 -25.35 0.96
N SER A 34 2.65 -25.51 0.09
CA SER A 34 2.83 -26.77 -0.66
C SER A 34 3.20 -27.95 0.24
N ASP A 35 3.97 -27.70 1.31
CA ASP A 35 4.29 -28.72 2.32
C ASP A 35 3.02 -29.20 3.06
N HIS A 36 1.99 -28.36 3.10
CA HIS A 36 0.65 -28.68 3.60
C HIS A 36 -0.34 -29.13 2.50
N GLN A 37 0.18 -29.60 1.35
CA GLN A 37 -0.61 -30.10 0.21
C GLN A 37 -1.52 -29.04 -0.45
N LEU A 38 -1.30 -27.75 -0.18
CA LEU A 38 -1.99 -26.64 -0.83
C LEU A 38 -1.08 -25.98 -1.87
N THR A 39 -1.14 -26.50 -3.10
CA THR A 39 -0.35 -25.95 -4.22
C THR A 39 -1.02 -24.74 -4.84
N LEU A 40 -0.41 -23.57 -4.70
CA LEU A 40 -0.82 -22.31 -5.32
C LEU A 40 0.25 -21.87 -6.33
N SER A 41 -0.16 -21.43 -7.52
CA SER A 41 0.77 -20.80 -8.44
C SER A 41 1.01 -19.33 -8.07
N ALA A 42 2.21 -18.82 -8.36
CA ALA A 42 2.51 -17.39 -8.18
C ALA A 42 1.54 -16.50 -8.99
N GLY A 43 1.18 -16.91 -10.21
CA GLY A 43 0.21 -16.19 -11.05
C GLY A 43 -1.19 -16.12 -10.42
N THR A 44 -1.63 -17.20 -9.77
CA THR A 44 -2.89 -17.23 -9.02
C THR A 44 -2.90 -16.24 -7.87
N VAL A 45 -1.81 -16.21 -7.08
CA VAL A 45 -1.71 -15.26 -5.96
C VAL A 45 -1.66 -13.83 -6.48
N THR A 46 -0.84 -13.53 -7.49
CA THR A 46 -0.76 -12.21 -8.09
C THR A 46 -2.11 -11.75 -8.64
N GLY A 47 -2.80 -12.58 -9.43
CA GLY A 47 -4.12 -12.27 -9.97
C GLY A 47 -5.18 -12.05 -8.88
N GLY A 48 -5.14 -12.83 -7.81
CA GLY A 48 -6.04 -12.62 -6.68
C GLY A 48 -5.75 -11.36 -5.87
N LEU A 49 -4.48 -11.01 -5.67
CA LEU A 49 -4.11 -9.74 -5.04
C LEU A 49 -4.60 -8.55 -5.89
N HIS A 50 -4.47 -8.62 -7.21
CA HIS A 50 -5.06 -7.61 -8.11
C HIS A 50 -6.58 -7.54 -7.99
N ALA A 51 -7.27 -8.67 -7.88
CA ALA A 51 -8.72 -8.69 -7.73
C ALA A 51 -9.19 -8.17 -6.35
N LEU A 52 -8.34 -8.22 -5.33
CA LEU A 52 -8.63 -7.70 -3.99
C LEU A 52 -8.24 -6.22 -3.84
N ALA A 53 -7.28 -5.72 -4.62
CA ALA A 53 -6.78 -4.35 -4.50
C ALA A 53 -7.88 -3.26 -4.53
N PRO A 54 -8.90 -3.33 -5.42
CA PRO A 54 -9.99 -2.33 -5.41
C PRO A 54 -10.80 -2.29 -4.11
N LEU A 55 -10.80 -3.37 -3.32
CA LEU A 55 -11.46 -3.41 -2.02
C LEU A 55 -10.76 -2.53 -0.97
N PHE A 56 -9.59 -1.98 -1.26
CA PHE A 56 -8.87 -1.06 -0.37
C PHE A 56 -8.99 0.40 -0.81
N GLU A 57 -9.52 0.69 -2.00
CA GLU A 57 -9.63 2.06 -2.52
C GLU A 57 -10.51 2.94 -1.61
N TRP A 58 -11.66 2.44 -1.18
CA TRP A 58 -12.54 3.16 -0.24
C TRP A 58 -11.87 3.39 1.12
N LEU A 59 -10.98 2.48 1.54
CA LEU A 59 -10.24 2.63 2.79
C LEU A 59 -9.20 3.74 2.63
N GLU A 60 -8.44 3.76 1.53
CA GLU A 60 -7.50 4.83 1.20
C GLU A 60 -8.19 6.20 1.16
N GLU A 61 -9.36 6.29 0.53
CA GLU A 61 -10.17 7.52 0.52
C GLU A 61 -10.60 7.96 1.93
N ALA A 62 -11.03 7.01 2.77
CA ALA A 62 -11.40 7.29 4.15
C ALA A 62 -10.21 7.73 5.00
N LEU A 63 -9.04 7.11 4.82
CA LEU A 63 -7.79 7.46 5.51
C LEU A 63 -7.34 8.88 5.12
N LEU A 64 -7.35 9.20 3.82
CA LEU A 64 -7.05 10.54 3.33
C LEU A 64 -8.05 11.59 3.84
N GLY A 65 -9.34 11.23 3.86
CA GLY A 65 -10.39 12.06 4.42
C GLY A 65 -10.16 12.36 5.90
N GLN A 66 -9.81 11.35 6.70
CA GLN A 66 -9.47 11.54 8.10
C GLN A 66 -8.20 12.38 8.26
N LEU A 67 -7.15 12.10 7.48
CA LEU A 67 -5.89 12.83 7.52
C LEU A 67 -6.12 14.33 7.34
N ARG A 68 -6.97 14.72 6.37
CA ARG A 68 -7.29 16.13 6.09
C ARG A 68 -8.13 16.81 7.18
N ARG A 69 -8.78 16.05 8.06
CA ARG A 69 -9.53 16.60 9.20
C ARG A 69 -8.64 16.90 10.40
N GLU A 70 -7.46 16.29 10.45
CA GLU A 70 -6.47 16.55 11.49
C GLU A 70 -5.88 17.97 11.38
N LYS A 71 -5.14 18.38 12.41
CA LYS A 71 -4.48 19.70 12.49
C LYS A 71 -2.97 19.64 12.65
N GLN A 72 -2.43 18.45 12.85
CA GLN A 72 -1.01 18.21 13.01
C GLN A 72 -0.64 16.95 12.24
N TRP A 73 0.45 17.02 11.48
CA TRP A 73 0.94 15.91 10.68
C TRP A 73 2.45 15.79 10.83
N HIS A 74 2.94 14.57 10.92
CA HIS A 74 4.32 14.26 10.59
C HIS A 74 4.37 13.77 9.15
N ALA A 75 5.34 14.25 8.38
CA ALA A 75 5.57 13.80 7.02
C ALA A 75 7.04 13.43 6.83
N ASP A 76 7.28 12.24 6.31
CA ASP A 76 8.61 11.75 5.98
C ASP A 76 8.56 10.93 4.68
N GLU A 77 9.70 10.81 3.98
CA GLU A 77 9.80 10.03 2.76
C GLU A 77 11.03 9.10 2.75
N THR A 78 10.81 7.85 2.36
CA THR A 78 11.90 6.90 2.11
C THR A 78 12.00 6.56 0.63
N ARG A 79 13.24 6.48 0.13
CA ARG A 79 13.49 6.07 -1.26
C ARG A 79 13.01 4.64 -1.49
N TRP A 80 12.18 4.45 -2.51
CA TRP A 80 11.65 3.14 -2.90
C TRP A 80 11.91 2.84 -4.38
N ARG A 81 12.34 1.62 -4.71
CA ARG A 81 12.55 1.21 -6.11
C ARG A 81 11.34 0.41 -6.60
N VAL A 82 10.67 0.95 -7.62
CA VAL A 82 9.56 0.27 -8.29
C VAL A 82 10.07 -0.21 -9.63
N PHE A 83 9.97 -1.52 -9.89
CA PHE A 83 10.47 -2.13 -11.14
C PHE A 83 9.38 -2.38 -12.18
N ALA A 84 8.10 -2.26 -11.82
CA ALA A 84 6.99 -2.43 -12.76
C ALA A 84 7.14 -1.49 -13.97
N GLU A 85 7.01 -2.02 -15.18
CA GLU A 85 7.03 -1.21 -16.40
C GLU A 85 5.67 -0.54 -16.59
N THR A 86 5.68 0.75 -16.89
CA THR A 86 4.47 1.54 -17.12
C THR A 86 4.80 2.56 -18.19
N GLU A 87 3.87 2.83 -19.09
CA GLU A 87 4.05 3.81 -20.16
C GLU A 87 4.44 5.18 -19.58
N GLY A 88 5.43 5.83 -20.20
CA GLY A 88 5.93 7.13 -19.74
C GLY A 88 6.75 7.10 -18.44
N LYS A 89 7.03 5.93 -17.85
CA LYS A 89 7.81 5.84 -16.61
C LYS A 89 9.28 6.16 -16.84
N VAL A 90 9.75 7.27 -16.26
CA VAL A 90 11.17 7.65 -16.26
C VAL A 90 11.85 7.10 -15.00
N GLY A 91 12.71 6.10 -15.19
CA GLY A 91 13.49 5.48 -14.12
C GLY A 91 12.66 4.68 -13.11
N GLN A 92 13.35 4.09 -12.14
CA GLN A 92 12.75 3.19 -11.13
C GLN A 92 12.59 3.83 -9.75
N ARG A 93 13.13 5.05 -9.57
CA ARG A 93 13.15 5.74 -8.28
C ARG A 93 11.79 6.35 -8.01
N ARG A 94 11.20 5.97 -6.88
CA ARG A 94 10.03 6.59 -6.27
C ARG A 94 10.35 6.94 -4.82
N TYR A 95 9.46 7.67 -4.20
CA TYR A 95 9.48 8.02 -2.79
C TYR A 95 8.21 7.51 -2.16
N PHE A 96 8.37 6.73 -1.09
CA PHE A 96 7.27 6.29 -0.27
C PHE A 96 7.12 7.29 0.87
N TRP A 97 6.14 8.16 0.72
CA TRP A 97 5.75 9.16 1.70
C TRP A 97 4.87 8.55 2.76
N VAL A 98 5.14 8.89 4.01
CA VAL A 98 4.34 8.55 5.18
C VAL A 98 3.81 9.85 5.76
N PHE A 99 2.49 9.94 5.91
CA PHE A 99 1.82 11.00 6.64
C PHE A 99 1.20 10.41 7.90
N HIS A 100 1.65 10.86 9.06
CA HIS A 100 1.15 10.41 10.35
C HIS A 100 0.40 11.56 11.03
N GLY A 101 -0.92 11.43 11.12
CA GLY A 101 -1.78 12.27 11.95
C GLY A 101 -2.07 11.62 13.32
N PRO A 102 -2.76 12.32 14.23
CA PRO A 102 -3.11 11.80 15.55
C PRO A 102 -3.83 10.44 15.57
N SER A 103 -4.70 10.17 14.58
CA SER A 103 -5.48 8.94 14.53
C SER A 103 -5.35 8.15 13.22
N VAL A 104 -4.47 8.57 12.32
CA VAL A 104 -4.42 8.00 10.96
C VAL A 104 -3.02 8.04 10.38
N ILE A 105 -2.68 6.99 9.63
CA ILE A 105 -1.48 6.93 8.81
C ILE A 105 -1.93 6.80 7.36
N HIS A 106 -1.38 7.65 6.50
CA HIS A 106 -1.64 7.67 5.07
C HIS A 106 -0.34 7.53 4.31
N PHE A 107 -0.33 6.71 3.26
CA PHE A 107 0.87 6.40 2.50
C PHE A 107 0.72 6.84 1.05
N VAL A 108 1.78 7.42 0.47
CA VAL A 108 1.76 7.84 -0.93
C VAL A 108 3.04 7.44 -1.62
N LEU A 109 2.92 6.75 -2.76
CA LEU A 109 4.05 6.44 -3.62
C LEU A 109 4.12 7.47 -4.75
N ASP A 110 5.12 8.36 -4.72
CA ASP A 110 5.24 9.47 -5.66
C ASP A 110 6.62 9.47 -6.37
N PRO A 111 6.74 9.87 -7.66
CA PRO A 111 8.04 10.11 -8.28
C PRO A 111 8.88 11.19 -7.58
N SER A 112 8.23 12.15 -6.95
CA SER A 112 8.84 13.34 -6.38
C SER A 112 9.10 13.21 -4.89
N ARG A 113 10.18 13.85 -4.44
CA ARG A 113 10.46 14.14 -3.02
C ARG A 113 10.20 15.60 -2.64
N SER A 114 9.55 16.36 -3.52
CA SER A 114 9.33 17.79 -3.30
C SER A 114 8.15 18.05 -2.37
N ALA A 115 8.13 19.25 -1.78
CA ALA A 115 7.01 19.76 -0.99
C ALA A 115 5.67 19.80 -1.76
N ALA A 116 5.68 19.66 -3.09
CA ALA A 116 4.45 19.53 -3.86
C ALA A 116 3.60 18.32 -3.45
N VAL A 117 4.23 17.24 -2.96
CA VAL A 117 3.52 16.04 -2.50
C VAL A 117 2.70 16.35 -1.23
N PRO A 118 3.29 16.78 -0.09
CA PRO A 118 2.51 17.14 1.09
C PRO A 118 1.49 18.26 0.83
N ILE A 119 1.81 19.25 -0.01
CA ILE A 119 0.85 20.30 -0.38
C ILE A 119 -0.38 19.70 -1.09
N ARG A 120 -0.18 18.79 -2.05
CA ARG A 120 -1.28 18.13 -2.76
C ARG A 120 -2.12 17.28 -1.81
N GLU A 121 -1.47 16.43 -1.01
CA GLU A 121 -2.18 15.50 -0.12
C GLU A 121 -3.00 16.25 0.94
N LEU A 122 -2.48 17.35 1.48
CA LEU A 122 -3.13 18.13 2.55
C LEU A 122 -4.01 19.30 2.07
N SER A 123 -4.09 19.53 0.75
CA SER A 123 -4.85 20.65 0.15
C SER A 123 -6.33 20.74 0.56
N GLY A 124 -6.95 19.61 0.91
CA GLY A 124 -8.34 19.56 1.38
C GLY A 124 -8.53 19.79 2.88
N SER A 125 -7.47 20.10 3.63
CA SER A 125 -7.54 20.39 5.06
C SER A 125 -7.91 21.86 5.32
N ALA A 126 -8.52 22.14 6.48
CA ALA A 126 -8.77 23.52 6.92
C ALA A 126 -7.53 24.19 7.55
N GLY A 127 -6.33 23.81 7.10
CA GLY A 127 -5.03 24.26 7.65
C GLY A 127 -4.58 23.53 8.92
N GLY A 128 -3.27 23.57 9.19
CA GLY A 128 -2.63 22.93 10.34
C GLY A 128 -1.10 23.02 10.28
N ILE A 129 -0.42 22.23 11.12
CA ILE A 129 1.05 22.20 11.25
C ILE A 129 1.59 20.89 10.67
N ILE A 130 2.54 20.99 9.75
CA ILE A 130 3.32 19.85 9.27
C ILE A 130 4.70 19.86 9.91
N ILE A 131 5.11 18.71 10.44
CA ILE A 131 6.41 18.45 11.04
C ILE A 131 7.16 17.54 10.07
N CYS A 132 8.26 18.05 9.53
CA CYS A 132 9.13 17.31 8.62
C CYS A 132 10.59 17.61 8.96
N ASP A 133 11.45 16.63 8.74
CA ASP A 133 12.89 16.83 8.81
C ASP A 133 13.37 17.62 7.59
N ARG A 134 14.30 18.55 7.80
CA ARG A 134 14.71 19.59 6.83
C ARG A 134 15.82 19.13 5.90
#